data_AF-A0A2M8RBA3-F1
#
_entry.id   AF-A0A2M8RBA3-F1
#
_cell.length_a   1.000
_cell.length_b   1.000
_cell.length_c   1.000
_cell.angle_alpha   90.00
_cell.angle_beta   90.00
_cell.angle_gamma   90.00
#
_symmetry.space_group_name_H-M   'P 1'
#
loop_
_entity.id
_entity.type
_entity.pdbx_description
1 polymer ?
#
loop_
_entity_poly.entity_id
_entity_poly.type
_entity_poly.pdbx_seq_one_letter_code
_entity_poly.pdbx_strand_id
1 'polypeptide(L)'
;MTSRADKLGRMVSLVKLQLRLSEWQLAQLRQQERSLQHEQEWLVGALNDGTPPAGSSSESIARRLNRTSVGARAVNEQASRQLDQVRRETRRVKQLEEVAKAALADKLRDAEKRSLEEMTGTSLTVRAWTPQPANRNKT
;
A
#
# COMPACT_ATOMS: atom_id res chain seq x y z
N MET A 1 15.37 3.76 -22.97
CA MET A 1 15.04 4.58 -21.79
C MET A 1 13.76 4.07 -21.13
N THR A 2 13.67 3.96 -19.80
CA THR A 2 12.44 3.51 -19.14
C THR A 2 11.40 4.62 -19.10
N SER A 3 10.17 4.34 -19.54
CA SER A 3 9.11 5.36 -19.62
C SER A 3 8.66 5.81 -18.22
N ARG A 4 8.07 7.01 -18.12
CA ARG A 4 7.52 7.53 -16.85
C ARG A 4 6.52 6.55 -16.22
N ALA A 5 5.67 5.91 -17.03
CA ALA A 5 4.73 4.90 -16.57
C ALA A 5 5.43 3.69 -15.92
N ASP A 6 6.52 3.19 -16.52
CA ASP A 6 7.25 2.03 -15.99
C ASP A 6 8.00 2.37 -14.69
N LYS A 7 8.45 3.63 -14.53
CA LYS A 7 9.04 4.12 -13.28
C LYS A 7 7.97 4.21 -12.17
N LEU A 8 6.82 4.80 -12.48
CA LEU A 8 5.71 4.90 -11.54
C LEU A 8 5.18 3.53 -11.12
N GLY A 9 5.08 2.57 -12.06
CA GLY A 9 4.71 1.19 -11.75
C GLY A 9 5.67 0.53 -10.75
N ARG A 10 6.99 0.72 -10.92
CA ARG A 10 7.99 0.23 -9.95
C ARG A 10 7.86 0.90 -8.58
N MET A 11 7.62 2.20 -8.55
CA MET A 11 7.40 2.91 -7.29
C MET A 11 6.14 2.40 -6.57
N VAL A 12 5.05 2.13 -7.30
CA VAL A 12 3.83 1.52 -6.73
C VAL A 12 4.14 0.17 -6.09
N SER A 13 4.90 -0.69 -6.78
CA SER A 13 5.31 -1.99 -6.23
C SER A 13 6.11 -1.83 -4.93
N LEU A 14 7.06 -0.89 -4.88
CA LEU A 14 7.86 -0.63 -3.67
C LEU A 14 6.99 -0.14 -2.50
N VAL A 15 6.10 0.83 -2.73
CA VAL A 15 5.24 1.37 -1.67
C VAL A 15 4.23 0.32 -1.18
N LYS A 16 3.76 -0.58 -2.06
CA LYS A 16 2.95 -1.74 -1.63
C LYS A 16 3.70 -2.70 -0.73
N LEU A 17 4.99 -2.94 -1.00
CA LEU A 17 5.84 -3.76 -0.12
C LEU A 17 6.04 -3.08 1.25
N GLN A 18 6.23 -1.76 1.25
CA GLN A 18 6.32 -0.97 2.48
C GLN A 18 5.02 -1.03 3.29
N LEU A 19 3.85 -0.96 2.64
CA LEU A 19 2.55 -1.15 3.29
C LEU A 19 2.46 -2.54 3.94
N ARG A 20 2.78 -3.62 3.20
CA ARG A 20 2.76 -4.99 3.74
C ARG A 20 3.67 -5.17 4.95
N LEU A 21 4.87 -4.58 4.92
CA LEU A 21 5.77 -4.60 6.07
C LEU A 21 5.14 -3.91 7.29
N SER A 22 4.52 -2.75 7.08
CA SER A 22 3.85 -2.01 8.17
C SER A 22 2.65 -2.76 8.75
N GLU A 23 1.89 -3.47 7.92
CA GLU A 23 0.77 -4.33 8.33
C GLU A 23 1.28 -5.54 9.14
N TRP A 24 2.37 -6.16 8.69
CA TRP A 24 2.99 -7.27 9.40
C TRP A 24 3.49 -6.85 10.79
N GLN A 25 4.15 -5.69 10.89
CA GLN A 25 4.57 -5.12 12.18
C GLN A 25 3.37 -4.88 13.12
N LEU A 26 2.24 -4.40 12.59
CA LEU A 26 1.02 -4.24 13.38
C LEU A 26 0.48 -5.60 13.86
N ALA A 27 0.47 -6.61 13.00
CA ALA A 27 0.05 -7.96 13.37
C ALA A 27 0.93 -8.56 14.47
N GLN A 28 2.24 -8.33 14.42
CA GLN A 28 3.18 -8.75 15.46
C GLN A 28 2.87 -8.08 16.80
N LEU A 29 2.60 -6.76 16.81
CA LEU A 29 2.23 -6.04 18.03
C LEU A 29 0.90 -6.54 18.62
N ARG A 30 -0.10 -6.83 17.76
CA ARG A 30 -1.37 -7.41 18.20
C ARG A 30 -1.19 -8.82 18.78
N GLN A 31 -0.25 -9.60 18.24
CA GLN A 31 0.07 -10.91 18.80
C GLN A 31 0.73 -10.78 20.18
N GLN A 32 1.64 -9.83 20.36
CA GLN A 32 2.26 -9.54 21.66
C GLN A 32 1.22 -9.06 22.68
N GLU A 33 0.32 -8.16 22.28
CA GLU A 33 -0.78 -7.69 23.12
C GLU A 33 -1.63 -8.85 23.63
N ARG A 34 -2.02 -9.77 22.75
CA ARG A 34 -2.78 -10.97 23.12
C ARG A 34 -2.02 -11.84 24.11
N SER A 35 -0.72 -12.07 23.89
CA SER A 35 0.07 -12.87 24.84
C SER A 35 0.14 -12.26 26.23
N LEU A 36 0.25 -10.93 26.33
CA LEU A 36 0.27 -10.23 27.61
C LEU A 36 -1.12 -10.26 28.29
N GLN A 37 -2.20 -10.15 27.51
CA GLN A 37 -3.56 -10.31 28.03
C GLN A 37 -3.80 -11.71 28.57
N HIS A 38 -3.40 -12.77 27.84
CA HIS A 38 -3.53 -14.14 28.31
C HIS A 38 -2.69 -14.39 29.58
N GLU A 39 -1.48 -13.83 29.65
CA GLU A 39 -0.66 -13.92 30.86
C GLU A 39 -1.34 -13.22 32.04
N GLN A 40 -1.90 -12.03 31.82
CA GLN A 40 -2.62 -11.30 32.86
C GLN A 40 -3.86 -12.06 33.35
N GLU A 41 -4.67 -12.58 32.44
CA GLU A 41 -5.85 -13.41 32.74
C GLU A 41 -5.46 -14.65 33.55
N TRP A 42 -4.38 -15.32 33.14
CA TRP A 42 -3.87 -16.48 33.86
C TRP A 42 -3.37 -16.15 35.27
N LEU A 43 -2.61 -15.05 35.44
CA LEU A 43 -2.13 -14.62 36.76
C LEU A 43 -3.28 -14.21 37.69
N VAL A 44 -4.30 -13.52 37.16
CA VAL A 44 -5.50 -13.15 37.91
C VAL A 44 -6.30 -14.40 38.29
N GLY A 45 -6.47 -15.34 37.37
CA GLY A 45 -7.12 -16.63 37.63
C GLY A 45 -6.43 -17.40 38.75
N ALA A 46 -5.10 -17.56 38.66
CA ALA A 46 -4.31 -18.25 39.68
C ALA A 46 -4.41 -17.62 41.08
N LEU A 47 -4.54 -16.29 41.16
CA LEU A 47 -4.78 -15.59 42.43
C LEU A 47 -6.18 -15.84 42.97
N ASN A 48 -7.20 -15.80 42.10
CA ASN A 48 -8.59 -16.00 42.49
C ASN A 48 -8.87 -17.44 42.91
N ASP A 49 -8.27 -18.41 42.21
CA ASP A 49 -8.46 -19.84 42.46
C ASP A 49 -7.60 -20.35 43.64
N GLY A 50 -6.79 -19.48 44.25
CA GLY A 50 -5.88 -19.85 45.34
C GLY A 50 -4.82 -20.89 44.94
N THR A 51 -4.61 -21.09 43.64
CA THR A 51 -3.65 -22.04 43.07
C THR A 51 -2.52 -21.27 42.37
N PRO A 52 -1.65 -20.61 43.15
CA PRO A 52 -0.54 -19.88 42.57
C PRO A 52 0.37 -20.84 41.79
N PRO A 53 0.98 -20.39 40.68
CA PRO A 53 1.98 -21.18 39.99
C PRO A 53 3.08 -21.65 40.96
N ALA A 54 3.49 -22.91 40.81
CA ALA A 54 4.39 -23.59 41.74
C ALA A 54 5.62 -22.72 42.07
N GLY A 55 5.89 -22.52 43.36
CA GLY A 55 7.01 -21.72 43.84
C GLY A 55 6.82 -20.20 43.77
N SER A 56 5.65 -19.69 43.39
CA SER A 56 5.38 -18.25 43.34
C SER A 56 4.64 -17.77 44.58
N SER A 57 5.19 -16.76 45.27
CA SER A 57 4.47 -16.03 46.31
C SER A 57 3.45 -15.07 45.70
N SER A 58 2.41 -14.71 46.47
CA SER A 58 1.44 -13.68 46.09
C SER A 58 2.12 -12.35 45.71
N GLU A 59 3.16 -11.96 46.43
CA GLU A 59 3.96 -10.77 46.13
C GLU A 59 4.70 -10.88 44.78
N SER A 60 5.21 -12.08 44.44
CA SER A 60 5.83 -12.34 43.13
C SER A 60 4.82 -12.21 41.99
N ILE A 61 3.61 -12.74 42.18
CA ILE A 61 2.52 -12.66 41.21
C ILE A 61 2.07 -11.21 41.02
N ALA A 62 1.90 -10.44 42.11
CA ALA A 62 1.57 -9.02 42.04
C ALA A 62 2.62 -8.20 41.27
N ARG A 63 3.92 -8.48 41.51
CA ARG A 63 5.01 -7.85 40.74
C ARG A 63 4.96 -8.21 39.26
N ARG A 64 4.69 -9.46 38.93
CA ARG A 64 4.57 -9.93 37.53
C ARG A 64 3.36 -9.30 36.84
N LEU A 65 2.21 -9.25 37.50
CA LEU A 65 0.99 -8.61 37.01
C LEU A 65 1.19 -7.12 36.73
N ASN A 66 1.88 -6.39 37.62
CA ASN A 66 2.25 -5.00 37.38
C ASN A 66 3.15 -4.84 36.14
N ARG A 67 4.16 -5.70 35.98
CA ARG A 67 5.04 -5.66 34.79
C ARG A 67 4.28 -5.98 33.51
N THR A 68 3.45 -7.02 33.51
CA THR A 68 2.62 -7.42 32.36
C THR A 68 1.63 -6.31 32.01
N SER A 69 1.01 -5.66 32.99
CA SER A 69 0.09 -4.53 32.77
C SER A 69 0.78 -3.32 32.15
N VAL A 70 1.96 -2.92 32.67
CA VAL A 70 2.76 -1.84 32.08
C VAL A 70 3.22 -2.20 30.67
N GLY A 71 3.67 -3.43 30.46
CA GLY A 71 4.04 -3.95 29.14
C GLY A 71 2.89 -3.91 28.15
N ALA A 72 1.68 -4.31 28.57
CA ALA A 72 0.50 -4.31 27.73
C ALA A 72 0.10 -2.90 27.29
N ARG A 73 0.21 -1.91 28.19
CA ARG A 73 0.00 -0.49 27.85
C ARG A 73 1.01 0.01 26.82
N ALA A 74 2.29 -0.29 27.02
CA ALA A 74 3.34 0.11 26.08
C ALA A 74 3.14 -0.51 24.69
N VAL A 75 2.78 -1.80 24.61
CA VAL A 75 2.49 -2.48 23.35
C VAL A 75 1.24 -1.89 22.68
N ASN A 76 0.19 -1.58 23.43
CA ASN A 76 -1.01 -0.95 22.89
C ASN A 76 -0.73 0.45 22.31
N GLU A 77 0.06 1.26 23.02
CA GLU A 77 0.50 2.57 22.51
C GLU A 77 1.31 2.41 21.23
N GLN A 78 2.24 1.46 21.18
CA GLN A 78 3.01 1.18 19.96
C GLN A 78 2.12 0.69 18.81
N ALA A 79 1.16 -0.19 19.09
CA ALA A 79 0.19 -0.67 18.10
C ALA A 79 -0.67 0.46 17.55
N SER A 80 -1.07 1.43 18.37
CA SER A 80 -1.84 2.61 17.93
C SER A 80 -1.04 3.48 16.95
N ARG A 81 0.24 3.75 17.25
CA ARG A 81 1.15 4.50 16.37
C ARG A 81 1.40 3.75 15.07
N GLN A 82 1.59 2.44 15.15
CA GLN A 82 1.79 1.60 13.96
C GLN A 82 0.55 1.56 13.07
N LEU A 83 -0.65 1.55 13.66
CA LEU A 83 -1.90 1.60 12.91
C LEU A 83 -2.04 2.93 12.15
N ASP A 84 -1.65 4.04 12.75
CA ASP A 84 -1.61 5.33 12.04
C ASP A 84 -0.57 5.34 10.91
N GLN A 85 0.56 4.65 11.08
CA GLN A 85 1.53 4.45 10.01
C GLN A 85 0.94 3.64 8.85
N VAL A 86 0.27 2.52 9.12
CA VAL A 86 -0.43 1.71 8.10
C VAL A 86 -1.42 2.60 7.33
N ARG A 87 -2.24 3.40 8.03
CA ARG A 87 -3.20 4.33 7.39
C ARG A 87 -2.50 5.35 6.48
N ARG A 88 -1.33 5.87 6.86
CA ARG A 88 -0.54 6.80 6.02
C ARG A 88 -0.02 6.08 4.77
N GLU A 89 0.56 4.90 4.92
CA GLU A 89 1.06 4.12 3.78
C GLU A 89 -0.07 3.68 2.84
N THR A 90 -1.24 3.29 3.37
CA THR A 90 -2.41 2.97 2.54
C THR A 90 -2.83 4.16 1.67
N ARG A 91 -2.88 5.38 2.25
CA ARG A 91 -3.19 6.59 1.49
C ARG A 91 -2.14 6.87 0.42
N ARG A 92 -0.86 6.68 0.75
CA ARG A 92 0.26 6.86 -0.19
C ARG A 92 0.20 5.88 -1.36
N VAL A 93 -0.12 4.61 -1.11
CA VAL A 93 -0.34 3.60 -2.17
C VAL A 93 -1.45 4.07 -3.09
N LYS A 94 -2.62 4.42 -2.54
CA LYS A 94 -3.78 4.86 -3.35
C LYS A 94 -3.44 6.05 -4.24
N GLN A 95 -2.81 7.08 -3.69
CA GLN A 95 -2.40 8.26 -4.45
C GLN A 95 -1.44 7.91 -5.59
N LEU A 96 -0.42 7.08 -5.30
CA LEU A 96 0.58 6.71 -6.29
C LEU A 96 0.00 5.79 -7.37
N GLU A 97 -0.93 4.91 -7.02
CA GLU A 97 -1.67 4.10 -7.99
C GLU A 97 -2.47 4.95 -8.97
N GLU A 98 -3.19 5.97 -8.49
CA GLU A 98 -3.93 6.88 -9.37
C GLU A 98 -3.00 7.65 -10.32
N VAL A 99 -1.86 8.15 -9.82
CA VAL A 99 -0.85 8.81 -10.66
C VAL A 99 -0.26 7.85 -11.69
N ALA A 100 -0.01 6.59 -11.30
CA ALA A 100 0.52 5.58 -12.21
C ALA A 100 -0.50 5.20 -13.31
N LYS A 101 -1.78 5.06 -12.96
CA LYS A 101 -2.86 4.80 -13.92
C LYS A 101 -2.99 5.93 -14.94
N ALA A 102 -2.99 7.18 -14.48
CA ALA A 102 -3.03 8.34 -15.36
C ALA A 102 -1.84 8.36 -16.34
N ALA A 103 -0.62 8.17 -15.83
CA ALA A 103 0.58 8.13 -16.66
C ALA A 103 0.58 6.98 -17.68
N LEU A 104 -0.03 5.84 -17.34
CA LEU A 104 -0.19 4.72 -18.26
C LEU A 104 -1.21 5.06 -19.36
N ALA A 105 -2.34 5.65 -19.01
CA ALA A 105 -3.34 6.09 -19.99
C ALA A 105 -2.75 7.12 -20.97
N ASP A 106 -1.97 8.09 -20.48
CA ASP A 106 -1.29 9.07 -21.33
C ASP A 106 -0.29 8.40 -22.29
N LYS A 107 0.51 7.44 -21.80
CA LYS A 107 1.45 6.68 -22.63
C LYS A 107 0.73 5.93 -23.77
N LEU A 108 -0.46 5.37 -23.50
CA LEU A 108 -1.26 4.67 -24.51
C LEU A 108 -1.81 5.64 -25.55
N ARG A 109 -2.35 6.79 -25.12
CA ARG A 109 -2.83 7.85 -26.03
C ARG A 109 -1.71 8.38 -26.92
N ASP A 110 -0.53 8.60 -26.38
CA ASP A 110 0.64 9.06 -27.15
C ASP A 110 1.09 8.01 -28.17
N ALA A 111 0.99 6.72 -27.82
CA ALA A 111 1.33 5.64 -28.74
C ALA A 111 0.31 5.51 -29.87
N GLU A 112 -0.98 5.63 -29.56
CA GLU A 112 -2.06 5.65 -30.55
C GLU A 112 -1.92 6.84 -31.50
N LYS A 113 -1.69 8.04 -30.96
CA LYS A 113 -1.45 9.25 -31.77
C LYS A 113 -0.27 9.08 -32.73
N ARG A 114 0.86 8.55 -32.24
CA ARG A 114 2.03 8.27 -33.08
C ARG A 114 1.72 7.24 -34.18
N SER A 115 0.95 6.20 -33.87
CA SER A 115 0.52 5.20 -34.85
C SER A 115 -0.39 5.79 -35.93
N LEU A 116 -1.33 6.67 -35.55
CA LEU A 116 -2.20 7.36 -36.51
C LEU A 116 -1.42 8.34 -37.40
N GLU A 117 -0.48 9.08 -36.82
CA GLU A 117 0.44 9.96 -37.56
C GLU A 117 1.31 9.17 -38.54
N GLU A 118 1.77 7.98 -38.18
CA GLU A 118 2.53 7.10 -39.07
C GLU A 118 1.68 6.60 -40.26
N MET A 119 0.42 6.19 -40.01
CA MET A 119 -0.51 5.75 -41.06
C MET A 119 -0.94 6.90 -41.99
N THR A 120 -1.12 8.10 -41.46
CA THR A 120 -1.51 9.29 -42.25
C THR A 120 -0.33 9.96 -42.93
N GLY A 121 0.86 9.95 -42.31
CA GLY A 121 2.11 10.48 -42.87
C GLY A 121 2.72 9.61 -43.97
N THR A 122 2.40 8.32 -44.01
CA THR A 122 2.71 7.42 -45.14
C THR A 122 1.71 7.57 -46.30
N SER A 123 0.60 8.28 -46.11
CA SER A 123 -0.38 8.56 -47.17
C SER A 123 0.05 9.76 -48.01
N LEU A 124 1.15 9.62 -48.76
CA LEU A 124 1.45 10.43 -49.97
C LEU A 124 0.30 10.37 -51.01
N THR A 125 -0.67 9.48 -50.81
CA THR A 125 -1.82 9.26 -51.68
C THR A 125 -2.97 10.24 -51.48
N VAL A 126 -3.08 11.00 -50.36
CA VAL A 126 -4.20 11.95 -50.19
C VAL A 126 -4.15 13.11 -51.20
N ARG A 127 -2.96 13.44 -51.72
CA ARG A 127 -2.83 14.46 -52.78
C ARG A 127 -3.25 13.98 -54.17
N ALA A 128 -3.56 12.70 -54.35
CA ALA A 128 -4.02 12.12 -55.61
C ALA A 128 -5.56 12.06 -55.74
N TRP A 129 -6.31 12.32 -54.67
CA TRP A 129 -7.77 12.14 -54.63
C TRP A 129 -8.59 13.42 -54.75
N THR A 130 -7.95 14.58 -54.95
CA THR A 130 -8.68 15.80 -55.34
C THR A 130 -8.75 15.86 -56.86
N PRO A 131 -9.94 15.74 -57.49
CA PRO A 131 -10.07 15.93 -58.93
C PRO A 131 -9.71 17.39 -59.24
N GLN A 132 -8.68 17.59 -60.04
CA GLN A 132 -8.36 18.90 -60.61
C GLN A 132 -9.57 19.35 -61.43
N PRO A 133 -10.18 20.53 -61.16
CA PRO A 133 -11.30 21.01 -61.95
C PRO A 133 -10.81 21.20 -63.38
N ALA A 134 -11.40 20.44 -64.30
CA ALA A 134 -11.13 20.54 -65.73
C ALA A 134 -11.51 21.95 -66.19
N ASN A 135 -10.50 22.79 -66.39
CA ASN A 135 -10.67 24.13 -66.92
C ASN A 135 -11.03 24.01 -68.40
N ARG A 136 -12.34 23.89 -68.67
CA ARG A 136 -12.93 24.04 -70.00
C ARG A 136 -13.03 25.54 -70.27
N ASN A 137 -12.08 26.09 -70.99
CA ASN A 137 -12.34 27.22 -71.87
C ASN A 137 -11.87 26.85 -73.28
N LYS A 138 -12.85 26.61 -74.14
CA LYS A 138 -12.72 26.59 -75.60
C LYS A 138 -12.97 28.00 -76.11
N THR A 139 -12.37 28.24 -77.28
CA THR A 139 -12.47 29.39 -78.22
C THR A 139 -11.85 30.70 -77.77
#